data_AF-A0A916M378-F1
#
_entry.id   AF-A0A916M378-F1
#
_cell.length_a   1.000
_cell.length_b   1.000
_cell.length_c   1.000
_cell.angle_alpha   90.00
_cell.angle_beta   90.00
_cell.angle_gamma   90.00
#
_symmetry.space_group_name_H-M   'P 1'
#
loop_
_entity.id
_entity.type
_entity.pdbx_description
1 polymer ?
#
loop_
_entity_poly.entity_id
_entity_poly.type
_entity_poly.pdbx_seq_one_letter_code
_entity_poly.pdbx_strand_id
1 'polypeptide(L)' 'MFHLGQTELIVILVIVILLFGVGRIGKIAGELGSGIRSFKTGLNGEEKKSE' A
#
# COMPACT_ATOMS: atom_id res chain seq x y z
N MET A 1 6.16 27.42 8.94
CA MET A 1 5.76 26.06 9.33
C MET A 1 4.90 25.50 8.22
N PHE A 2 5.35 24.44 7.54
CA PHE A 2 4.58 23.78 6.49
C PHE A 2 3.40 23.06 7.12
N HIS A 3 2.21 23.62 6.98
CA HIS A 3 0.98 22.91 7.28
C HIS A 3 0.68 22.06 6.05
N LEU A 4 1.11 20.80 6.08
CA LEU A 4 0.67 19.82 5.08
C LEU A 4 -0.81 19.53 5.36
N GLY A 5 -1.68 20.38 4.81
CA GLY A 5 -3.10 20.17 4.84
C GLY A 5 -3.48 18.95 4.01
N GLN A 6 -4.72 18.52 4.20
CA GLN A 6 -5.29 17.38 3.48
C GLN A 6 -5.21 17.59 1.96
N THR A 7 -5.34 18.83 1.49
CA THR A 7 -5.25 19.20 0.08
C THR A 7 -3.84 19.05 -0.48
N GLU A 8 -2.81 19.53 0.23
CA GLU A 8 -1.42 19.41 -0.22
C GLU A 8 -0.98 17.95 -0.33
N LEU A 9 -1.39 17.09 0.60
CA LEU A 9 -1.10 15.66 0.56
C LEU A 9 -1.73 14.98 -0.67
N ILE A 10 -2.96 15.36 -1.04
CA ILE A 10 -3.63 14.83 -2.24
C ILE A 10 -2.87 15.26 -3.50
N VAL A 11 -2.44 16.53 -3.59
CA VAL A 11 -1.68 17.01 -4.75
C VAL A 11 -0.35 16.26 -4.89
N ILE A 12 0.37 16.06 -3.78
CA ILE A 12 1.61 15.28 -3.78
C ILE A 12 1.34 13.84 -4.22
N LEU A 13 0.28 13.21 -3.71
CA LEU A 13 -0.11 11.85 -4.08
C LEU A 13 -0.38 11.73 -5.58
N VAL A 14 -1.09 12.70 -6.17
CA VAL A 14 -1.35 12.74 -7.62
C VAL A 14 -0.04 12.85 -8.40
N ILE A 15 0.88 13.72 -7.98
CA ILE A 15 2.19 13.86 -8.64
C ILE A 15 2.97 12.53 -8.58
N VAL A 16 3.00 11.88 -7.42
CA VAL A 16 3.65 10.57 -7.25
C VAL A 16 3.02 9.54 -8.19
N ILE A 17 1.70 9.49 -8.29
CA ILE A 17 1.00 8.58 -9.21
C ILE A 17 1.33 8.88 -10.67
N LEU A 18 1.45 10.14 -11.07
CA LEU A 18 1.84 10.51 -12.44
C LEU A 18 3.28 10.13 -12.77
N LEU A 19 4.21 10.31 -11.82
CA LEU A 19 5.64 10.01 -12.01
C LEU A 19 5.89 8.50 -12.10
N PHE A 20 5.28 7.73 -11.19
CA PHE A 20 5.51 6.29 -11.12
C PHE A 20 4.53 5.48 -11.97
N GLY A 21 3.35 6.03 -12.26
CA GLY A 21 2.26 5.37 -12.96
C GLY A 21 1.46 4.43 -12.06
N VAL A 22 0.15 4.31 -12.35
CA VAL A 22 -0.77 3.43 -11.60
C VAL A 22 -0.37 1.95 -11.64
N GLY A 23 0.19 1.49 -12.76
CA GLY A 23 0.61 0.08 -12.92
C GLY A 23 1.81 -0.31 -12.06
N ARG A 24 2.81 0.58 -11.93
CA ARG A 24 4.00 0.33 -11.09
C ARG A 24 3.64 0.36 -9.62
N ILE A 25 2.82 1.34 -9.20
CA ILE A 25 2.35 1.44 -7.80
C ILE A 25 1.51 0.21 -7.45
N GLY A 26 0.58 -0.21 -8.32
CA GLY A 26 -0.24 -1.41 -8.11
C GLY A 26 0.59 -2.69 -8.01
N LYS A 27 1.60 -2.87 -8.86
CA LYS A 27 2.51 -4.02 -8.80
C LYS A 27 3.27 -4.09 -7.49
N ILE A 28 3.89 -2.97 -7.07
CA ILE A 28 4.62 -2.89 -5.80
C ILE A 28 3.69 -3.13 -4.61
N ALA A 29 2.51 -2.50 -4.60
CA ALA A 29 1.53 -2.69 -3.54
C ALA A 29 1.02 -4.14 -3.46
N GLY A 30 0.85 -4.81 -4.60
CA GLY A 30 0.47 -6.23 -4.64
C GLY A 30 1.56 -7.16 -4.08
N GLU A 31 2.82 -6.92 -4.45
CA GLU A 31 3.97 -7.67 -3.93
C GLU A 31 4.14 -7.45 -2.41
N LEU A 32 4.10 -6.19 -1.96
CA LEU A 32 4.17 -5.84 -0.55
C LEU A 32 2.97 -6.38 0.24
N GLY A 33 1.76 -6.25 -0.28
CA GLY A 33 0.53 -6.73 0.36
C GLY A 33 0.53 -8.25 0.54
N SER A 34 1.06 -8.99 -0.43
CA SER A 34 1.22 -10.44 -0.34
C SER A 34 2.23 -10.83 0.74
N GLY A 35 3.36 -10.12 0.82
CA GLY A 35 4.35 -10.29 1.89
C GLY A 35 3.79 -9.99 3.28
N ILE A 36 3.07 -8.88 3.43
CA ILE A 36 2.40 -8.50 4.68
C ILE A 36 1.34 -9.54 5.07
N ARG A 37 0.57 -10.06 4.10
CA ARG A 37 -0.43 -11.10 4.34
C ARG A 37 0.21 -12.39 4.83
N SER A 38 1.26 -12.87 4.16
CA SER A 38 2.02 -14.06 4.59
C SER A 38 2.64 -13.87 5.97
N PHE A 39 3.19 -12.68 6.25
CA PHE A 39 3.74 -12.34 7.57
C PHE A 39 2.65 -12.36 8.65
N LYS A 40 1.50 -11.73 8.39
CA LYS A 40 0.36 -11.74 9.31
C LYS A 40 -0.18 -13.15 9.54
N THR A 41 -0.27 -13.99 8.50
CA THR A 41 -0.68 -15.39 8.61
C THR A 41 0.32 -16.22 9.42
N GLY A 42 1.62 -16.00 9.22
CA GLY A 42 2.67 -16.69 9.99
C GLY A 42 2.72 -16.27 11.47
N LEU A 43 2.45 -14.99 11.76
CA LEU A 43 2.37 -14.49 13.14
C LEU A 43 1.11 -14.95 13.87
N ASN A 44 -0.02 -15.04 13.16
CA ASN A 44 -1.31 -15.40 13.75
C ASN A 44 -1.61 -16.90 13.74
N GLY A 45 -0.65 -17.75 13.38
CA GLY A 45 -0.71 -19.21 13.52
C GLY A 45 -2.07 -19.84 13.21
N GLU A 46 -2.33 -20.15 11.94
CA GLU A 46 -3.44 -21.01 11.51
C GLU A 46 -4.87 -20.60 11.91
N GLU A 47 -5.34 -19.43 11.46
CA GLU A 47 -6.79 -19.22 11.28
C GLU A 47 -7.08 -18.71 9.87
N LYS A 48 -7.15 -19.65 8.92
CA LYS A 48 -8.09 -19.71 7.79
C LYS A 48 -7.69 -20.83 6.82
N LYS A 49 -7.89 -22.06 7.29
CA LYS A 49 -8.28 -23.18 6.42
C LYS A 49 -9.70 -23.57 6.82
N SER A 50 -10.67 -22.74 6.42
CA SER A 50 -12.09 -23.07 6.50
C SER A 50 -12.76 -22.45 5.28
N GLU A 51 -13.03 -23.34 4.31
CA GLU A 51 -13.80 -23.22 3.07
C GLU A 51 -13.26 -22.35 1.92
#